data_AF-A0A947B135-F1
#
_entry.id   AF-A0A947B135-F1
#
_cell.length_a   1.000
_cell.length_b   1.000
_cell.length_c   1.000
_cell.angle_alpha   90.00
_cell.angle_beta   90.00
_cell.angle_gamma   90.00
#
_symmetry.space_group_name_H-M   'P 1'
#
loop_
_entity.id
_entity.type
_entity.pdbx_description
1 polymer ?
#
loop_
_entity_poly.entity_id
_entity_poly.type
_entity_poly.pdbx_seq_one_letter_code
_entity_poly.pdbx_strand_id
1 'polypeptide(L)'
;MKYRFKVFIIIVFLLGCANPPSDPEKVLDSYIKAANEHNIEKVKDMYADSIVWYFGPLTFKGKEEAIAPLEFDKGANTKLIHTNIYVNGDTVDFHLLETNNVISALGVPELHHFPRFVVKNGLIHLITSTKPPTEFKAYADSVAAFANWLQSNSPDMYNKIWPDGNFNFSEETGKIMPAEVLKWRDRFK
;
A
#
# COMPACT_ATOMS: atom_id res chain seq x y z
N MET A 1 68.04 29.60 23.21
CA MET A 1 66.76 28.92 23.48
C MET A 1 65.98 28.79 22.18
N LYS A 2 65.90 27.60 21.57
CA LYS A 2 65.15 27.36 20.32
C LYS A 2 63.94 26.48 20.66
N TYR A 3 62.74 27.05 20.71
CA TYR A 3 61.50 26.29 20.87
C TYR A 3 61.11 25.67 19.53
N ARG A 4 61.12 24.34 19.45
CA ARG A 4 60.59 23.57 18.31
C ARG A 4 59.11 23.30 18.56
N PHE A 5 58.23 24.04 17.90
CA PHE A 5 56.79 23.79 17.92
C PHE A 5 56.50 22.56 17.04
N LYS A 6 56.14 21.43 17.66
CA LYS A 6 55.66 20.24 16.94
C LYS A 6 54.16 20.41 16.70
N VAL A 7 53.78 20.72 15.46
CA VAL A 7 52.38 20.71 15.03
C VAL A 7 51.94 19.24 14.91
N PHE A 8 51.07 18.80 15.82
CA PHE A 8 50.38 17.52 15.74
C PHE A 8 49.15 17.70 14.84
N ILE A 9 49.21 17.19 13.61
CA ILE A 9 48.04 17.11 12.74
C ILE A 9 47.22 15.90 13.22
N ILE A 10 46.12 16.17 13.92
CA ILE A 10 45.09 15.16 14.22
C ILE A 10 44.21 15.05 12.97
N ILE A 11 44.46 14.03 12.15
CA ILE A 11 43.55 13.65 11.06
C ILE A 11 42.39 12.89 11.69
N VAL A 12 41.28 13.60 11.96
CA VAL A 12 39.99 12.97 12.31
C VAL A 12 39.43 12.38 11.01
N PHE A 13 39.66 11.08 10.81
CA PHE A 13 38.89 10.31 9.86
C PHE A 13 37.44 10.26 10.36
N LEU A 14 36.62 11.18 9.85
CA LEU A 14 35.17 11.02 9.83
C LEU A 14 34.90 9.82 8.91
N LEU A 15 35.01 8.62 9.48
CA LEU A 15 34.31 7.44 8.98
C LEU A 15 32.83 7.75 9.14
N GLY A 16 32.30 8.55 8.21
CA GLY A 16 30.88 8.58 7.96
C GLY A 16 30.50 7.13 7.74
N CYS A 17 29.74 6.56 8.68
CA CYS A 17 29.04 5.31 8.47
C CYS A 17 28.11 5.54 7.27
N ALA A 18 28.64 5.34 6.07
CA ALA A 18 27.81 5.14 4.90
C ALA A 18 27.08 3.84 5.20
N ASN A 19 25.84 3.96 5.69
CA ASN A 19 24.95 2.83 5.76
C ASN A 19 25.00 2.17 4.38
N PRO A 20 25.26 0.85 4.31
CA PRO A 20 25.31 0.17 3.03
C PRO A 20 24.03 0.51 2.25
N PRO A 21 24.13 0.79 0.94
CA PRO A 21 22.95 1.13 0.14
C PRO A 21 21.88 0.08 0.41
N SER A 22 20.69 0.56 0.82
CA SER A 22 19.58 -0.32 1.12
C SER A 22 19.19 -1.08 -0.14
N ASP A 23 19.12 -2.40 -0.04
CA ASP A 23 18.67 -3.28 -1.12
C ASP A 23 17.16 -3.11 -1.31
N PRO A 24 16.68 -2.44 -2.38
CA PRO A 24 15.27 -2.11 -2.53
C PRO A 24 14.38 -3.34 -2.71
N GLU A 25 14.92 -4.42 -3.30
CA GLU A 25 14.21 -5.70 -3.45
C GLU A 25 13.94 -6.33 -2.08
N LYS A 26 14.92 -6.34 -1.17
CA LYS A 26 14.70 -6.82 0.20
C LYS A 26 13.68 -5.98 0.98
N VAL A 27 13.62 -4.68 0.72
CA VAL A 27 12.59 -3.80 1.29
C VAL A 27 11.22 -4.18 0.74
N LEU A 28 11.08 -4.43 -0.57
CA LEU A 28 9.84 -4.94 -1.16
C LEU A 28 9.42 -6.27 -0.52
N ASP A 29 10.32 -7.25 -0.41
CA ASP A 29 10.01 -8.55 0.19
C ASP A 29 9.50 -8.42 1.63
N SER A 30 10.19 -7.60 2.41
CA SER A 30 9.83 -7.33 3.80
C SER A 30 8.46 -6.66 3.92
N TYR A 31 8.14 -5.78 2.97
CA TYR A 31 6.87 -5.07 2.89
C TYR A 31 5.73 -6.05 2.59
N ILE A 32 5.89 -6.87 1.55
CA ILE A 32 4.87 -7.84 1.14
C ILE A 32 4.63 -8.88 2.24
N LYS A 33 5.69 -9.33 2.93
CA LYS A 33 5.58 -10.20 4.10
C LYS A 33 4.78 -9.53 5.22
N ALA A 34 5.13 -8.30 5.60
CA ALA A 34 4.45 -7.58 6.67
C ALA A 34 2.97 -7.28 6.34
N ALA A 35 2.68 -6.91 5.08
CA ALA A 35 1.31 -6.68 4.60
C ALA A 35 0.47 -7.97 4.64
N ASN A 36 1.01 -9.10 4.18
CA ASN A 36 0.33 -10.41 4.23
C ASN A 36 0.11 -10.94 5.65
N GLU A 37 0.98 -10.54 6.59
CA GLU A 37 0.85 -10.80 8.03
C GLU A 37 -0.10 -9.78 8.72
N HIS A 38 -0.62 -8.80 7.99
CA HIS A 38 -1.42 -7.68 8.50
C HIS A 38 -0.73 -6.93 9.66
N ASN A 39 0.61 -6.86 9.62
CA ASN A 39 1.43 -6.18 10.60
C ASN A 39 1.64 -4.71 10.21
N ILE A 40 0.63 -3.89 10.51
CA ILE A 40 0.55 -2.49 10.08
C ILE A 40 1.68 -1.65 10.67
N GLU A 41 2.03 -1.85 11.95
CA GLU A 41 3.15 -1.14 12.59
C GLU A 41 4.47 -1.41 11.87
N LYS A 42 4.73 -2.69 11.52
CA LYS A 42 5.93 -3.03 10.76
C LYS A 42 5.93 -2.38 9.38
N VAL A 43 4.80 -2.33 8.69
CA VAL A 43 4.73 -1.62 7.40
C VAL A 43 4.96 -0.11 7.60
N LYS A 44 4.39 0.48 8.64
CA LYS A 44 4.55 1.89 9.00
C LYS A 44 6.03 2.25 9.25
N ASP A 45 6.77 1.37 9.92
CA ASP A 45 8.22 1.54 10.16
C ASP A 45 9.07 1.50 8.89
N MET A 46 8.54 0.89 7.82
CA MET A 46 9.22 0.83 6.51
C MET A 46 8.98 2.06 5.65
N TYR A 47 8.04 2.92 6.02
CA TYR A 47 7.78 4.17 5.33
C TYR A 47 8.73 5.27 5.78
N ALA A 48 9.10 6.15 4.87
CA ALA A 48 9.66 7.45 5.23
C ALA A 48 8.55 8.32 5.84
N ASP A 49 8.89 9.24 6.75
CA ASP A 49 7.91 10.18 7.32
C ASP A 49 7.22 11.03 6.24
N SER A 50 7.91 11.25 5.11
CA SER A 50 7.43 11.99 3.94
C SER A 50 6.87 11.10 2.81
N ILE A 51 6.51 9.85 3.10
CA ILE A 51 5.90 8.94 2.12
C ILE A 51 4.74 9.61 1.38
N VAL A 52 4.69 9.41 0.07
CA VAL A 52 3.53 9.71 -0.77
C VAL A 52 3.06 8.43 -1.44
N TRP A 53 1.77 8.13 -1.33
CA TRP A 53 1.16 7.01 -2.04
C TRP A 53 0.06 7.51 -2.97
N TYR A 54 0.30 7.36 -4.28
CA TYR A 54 -0.70 7.56 -5.31
C TYR A 54 -1.53 6.28 -5.49
N PHE A 55 -2.75 6.29 -4.95
CA PHE A 55 -3.68 5.17 -4.95
C PHE A 55 -4.87 5.45 -5.86
N GLY A 56 -4.65 5.31 -7.17
CA GLY A 56 -5.64 5.71 -8.18
C GLY A 56 -5.95 7.21 -8.11
N PRO A 57 -7.21 7.64 -7.90
CA PRO A 57 -7.54 9.05 -7.76
C PRO A 57 -7.19 9.63 -6.37
N LEU A 58 -6.85 8.78 -5.41
CA LEU A 58 -6.50 9.19 -4.05
C LEU A 58 -5.00 9.40 -3.90
N THR A 59 -4.61 10.31 -3.02
CA THR A 59 -3.22 10.50 -2.62
C THR A 59 -3.15 10.53 -1.10
N PHE A 60 -2.35 9.63 -0.54
CA PHE A 60 -2.06 9.59 0.90
C PHE A 60 -0.68 10.19 1.16
N LYS A 61 -0.58 11.09 2.15
CA LYS A 61 0.66 11.79 2.48
C LYS A 61 1.04 11.57 3.94
N GLY A 62 2.29 11.18 4.16
CA GLY A 62 2.78 10.82 5.48
C GLY A 62 2.34 9.43 5.93
N LYS A 63 2.97 8.94 6.99
CA LYS A 63 2.80 7.57 7.47
C LYS A 63 1.36 7.26 7.89
N GLU A 64 0.74 8.22 8.57
CA GLU A 64 -0.59 8.11 9.16
C GLU A 64 -1.66 7.89 8.09
N GLU A 65 -1.58 8.59 6.96
CA GLU A 65 -2.52 8.41 5.86
C GLU A 65 -2.17 7.18 5.03
N ALA A 66 -0.88 6.90 4.81
CA ALA A 66 -0.42 5.81 3.94
C ALA A 66 -0.69 4.42 4.51
N ILE A 67 -1.01 4.28 5.80
CA ILE A 67 -1.45 3.00 6.38
C ILE A 67 -2.94 2.73 6.18
N ALA A 68 -3.75 3.71 5.82
CA ALA A 68 -5.21 3.54 5.77
C ALA A 68 -5.65 2.39 4.84
N PRO A 69 -5.13 2.23 3.62
CA PRO A 69 -5.48 1.08 2.78
C PRO A 69 -5.16 -0.28 3.43
N LEU A 70 -4.12 -0.36 4.28
CA LEU A 70 -3.71 -1.61 4.95
C LEU A 70 -4.66 -2.01 6.08
N GLU A 71 -5.32 -1.04 6.72
CA GLU A 71 -6.37 -1.31 7.69
C GLU A 71 -7.56 -1.99 7.03
N PHE A 72 -7.99 -1.47 5.88
CA PHE A 72 -9.00 -2.11 5.06
C PHE A 72 -8.57 -3.51 4.61
N ASP A 73 -7.33 -3.66 4.13
CA ASP A 73 -6.78 -4.94 3.68
C ASP A 73 -6.80 -6.01 4.78
N LYS A 74 -6.52 -5.62 6.03
CA LYS A 74 -6.63 -6.50 7.19
C LYS A 74 -8.07 -7.00 7.37
N GLY A 75 -9.05 -6.10 7.26
CA GLY A 75 -10.46 -6.46 7.35
C GLY A 75 -10.94 -7.34 6.20
N ALA A 76 -10.46 -7.05 4.99
CA ALA A 76 -10.80 -7.77 3.77
C ALA A 76 -10.03 -9.09 3.59
N ASN A 77 -9.08 -9.39 4.49
CA ASN A 77 -8.16 -10.53 4.41
C ASN A 77 -7.37 -10.55 3.10
N THR A 78 -6.78 -9.41 2.74
CA THR A 78 -5.99 -9.26 1.52
C THR A 78 -4.74 -10.14 1.54
N LYS A 79 -4.42 -10.73 0.39
CA LYS A 79 -3.20 -11.47 0.11
C LYS A 79 -2.56 -10.92 -1.16
N LEU A 80 -1.26 -10.70 -1.05
CA LEU A 80 -0.41 -10.07 -2.04
C LEU A 80 0.67 -11.05 -2.50
N ILE A 81 0.82 -11.21 -3.81
CA ILE A 81 1.90 -11.98 -4.43
C ILE A 81 2.59 -11.07 -5.44
N HIS A 82 3.90 -10.92 -5.31
CA HIS A 82 4.69 -10.14 -6.27
C HIS A 82 5.46 -11.07 -7.21
N THR A 83 5.67 -10.62 -8.46
CA THR A 83 6.49 -11.30 -9.47
C THR A 83 7.16 -10.25 -10.36
N ASN A 84 8.04 -10.68 -11.28
CA ASN A 84 8.63 -9.83 -12.31
C ASN A 84 9.28 -8.55 -11.74
N ILE A 85 10.08 -8.70 -10.68
CA ILE A 85 10.75 -7.59 -10.01
C ILE A 85 11.85 -7.03 -10.92
N TYR A 86 11.87 -5.71 -11.05
CA TYR A 86 12.91 -4.96 -11.75
C TYR A 86 13.43 -3.84 -10.85
N VAL A 87 14.72 -3.87 -10.56
CA VAL A 87 15.40 -2.87 -9.70
C VAL A 87 16.27 -1.96 -10.56
N ASN A 88 16.11 -0.65 -10.40
CA ASN A 88 16.95 0.37 -11.02
C ASN A 88 17.31 1.47 -10.01
N GLY A 89 18.52 1.37 -9.44
CA GLY A 89 18.94 2.23 -8.34
C GLY A 89 17.99 2.10 -7.15
N ASP A 90 17.42 3.22 -6.71
CA ASP A 90 16.47 3.31 -5.59
C ASP A 90 15.03 2.88 -5.97
N THR A 91 14.78 2.48 -7.21
CA THR A 91 13.42 2.20 -7.70
C THR A 91 13.20 0.70 -7.89
N VAL A 92 12.05 0.21 -7.44
CA VAL A 92 11.58 -1.17 -7.68
C VAL A 92 10.25 -1.12 -8.42
N ASP A 93 10.23 -1.67 -9.62
CA ASP A 93 9.03 -1.94 -10.40
C ASP A 93 8.70 -3.43 -10.30
N PHE A 94 7.43 -3.80 -10.16
CA PHE A 94 7.04 -5.21 -10.05
C PHE A 94 5.60 -5.43 -10.50
N HIS A 95 5.23 -6.69 -10.73
CA HIS A 95 3.85 -7.11 -10.89
C HIS A 95 3.33 -7.60 -9.54
N LEU A 96 2.15 -7.12 -9.13
CA LEU A 96 1.48 -7.51 -7.91
C LEU A 96 0.10 -8.12 -8.24
N LEU A 97 -0.17 -9.29 -7.67
CA LEU A 97 -1.47 -9.93 -7.65
C LEU A 97 -2.10 -9.71 -6.27
N GLU A 98 -3.33 -9.21 -6.28
CA GLU A 98 -4.12 -8.98 -5.07
C GLU A 98 -5.35 -9.89 -5.07
N THR A 99 -5.55 -10.62 -3.98
CA THR A 99 -6.79 -11.34 -3.70
C THR A 99 -7.31 -10.94 -2.33
N ASN A 100 -8.62 -10.78 -2.19
CA ASN A 100 -9.26 -10.53 -0.91
C ASN A 100 -10.75 -10.95 -0.95
N ASN A 101 -11.41 -10.91 0.20
CA ASN A 101 -12.81 -11.35 0.31
C ASN A 101 -13.78 -10.44 -0.46
N VAL A 102 -13.49 -9.15 -0.62
CA VAL A 102 -14.34 -8.20 -1.36
C VAL A 102 -14.23 -8.44 -2.85
N ILE A 103 -13.02 -8.55 -3.38
CA ILE A 103 -12.70 -8.87 -4.78
C ILE A 103 -13.38 -10.20 -5.17
N SER A 104 -13.21 -11.22 -4.30
CA SER A 104 -13.85 -12.52 -4.48
C SER A 104 -15.38 -12.44 -4.48
N ALA A 105 -15.96 -11.67 -3.55
CA ALA A 105 -17.41 -11.46 -3.49
C ALA A 105 -17.93 -10.75 -4.76
N LEU A 106 -17.16 -9.81 -5.33
CA LEU A 106 -17.46 -9.17 -6.61
C LEU A 106 -17.33 -10.13 -7.81
N GLY A 107 -16.81 -11.35 -7.61
CA GLY A 107 -16.66 -12.38 -8.65
C GLY A 107 -15.43 -12.17 -9.51
N VAL A 108 -14.50 -11.38 -9.02
CA VAL A 108 -13.18 -11.20 -9.61
C VAL A 108 -12.26 -12.18 -8.86
N PRO A 109 -11.54 -13.08 -9.55
CA PRO A 109 -10.62 -13.99 -8.88
C PRO A 109 -9.45 -13.29 -8.20
N GLU A 110 -8.83 -12.34 -8.91
CA GLU A 110 -7.68 -11.56 -8.47
C GLU A 110 -7.61 -10.24 -9.25
N LEU A 111 -6.90 -9.25 -8.69
CA LEU A 111 -6.57 -7.99 -9.36
C LEU A 111 -5.07 -7.94 -9.69
N HIS A 112 -4.76 -7.46 -10.89
CA HIS A 112 -3.38 -7.24 -11.32
C HIS A 112 -3.01 -5.76 -11.18
N HIS A 113 -1.83 -5.52 -10.63
CA HIS A 113 -1.27 -4.18 -10.44
C HIS A 113 0.18 -4.17 -10.92
N PHE A 114 0.66 -3.01 -11.36
CA PHE A 114 2.06 -2.77 -11.68
C PHE A 114 2.56 -1.62 -10.80
N PRO A 115 2.94 -1.91 -9.54
CA PRO A 115 3.42 -0.88 -8.64
C PRO A 115 4.88 -0.51 -8.91
N ARG A 116 5.20 0.71 -8.48
CA ARG A 116 6.55 1.21 -8.36
C ARG A 116 6.78 1.77 -6.96
N PHE A 117 7.84 1.29 -6.32
CA PHE A 117 8.33 1.80 -5.06
C PHE A 117 9.62 2.60 -5.29
N VAL A 118 9.78 3.72 -4.60
CA VAL A 118 11.08 4.42 -4.48
C VAL A 118 11.57 4.26 -3.05
N VAL A 119 12.68 3.56 -2.89
CA VAL A 119 13.30 3.19 -1.61
C VAL A 119 14.60 3.96 -1.45
N LYS A 120 14.72 4.76 -0.40
CA LYS A 120 15.95 5.49 -0.08
C LYS A 120 16.28 5.29 1.38
N ASN A 121 17.56 5.04 1.69
CA ASN A 121 18.03 4.80 3.05
C ASN A 121 17.22 3.71 3.78
N GLY A 122 16.75 2.69 3.05
CA GLY A 122 15.97 1.57 3.59
C GLY A 122 14.49 1.84 3.80
N LEU A 123 14.01 3.04 3.44
CA LEU A 123 12.61 3.45 3.64
C LEU A 123 11.92 3.71 2.31
N ILE A 124 10.63 3.39 2.25
CA ILE A 124 9.77 3.65 1.10
C ILE A 124 9.35 5.12 1.15
N HIS A 125 9.70 5.89 0.12
CA HIS A 125 9.35 7.31 -0.02
C HIS A 125 8.19 7.56 -0.97
N LEU A 126 7.96 6.66 -1.93
CA LEU A 126 6.93 6.80 -2.94
C LEU A 126 6.34 5.43 -3.26
N ILE A 127 5.02 5.37 -3.33
CA ILE A 127 4.28 4.26 -3.92
C ILE A 127 3.42 4.83 -5.05
N THR A 128 3.56 4.24 -6.23
CA THR A 128 2.62 4.42 -7.34
C THR A 128 2.12 3.06 -7.77
N SER A 129 0.90 2.99 -8.30
CA SER A 129 0.37 1.75 -8.85
C SER A 129 -0.48 2.06 -10.08
N THR A 130 -0.23 1.30 -11.14
CA THR A 130 -1.11 1.27 -12.31
C THR A 130 -1.80 -0.09 -12.37
N LYS A 131 -2.95 -0.14 -13.05
CA LYS A 131 -3.74 -1.36 -13.23
C LYS A 131 -4.03 -1.53 -14.72
N PRO A 132 -4.15 -2.77 -15.25
CA PRO A 132 -4.67 -2.98 -16.60
C PRO A 132 -6.01 -2.25 -16.78
N PRO A 133 -6.18 -1.42 -17.83
CA PRO A 133 -7.38 -0.60 -17.98
C PRO A 133 -8.70 -1.39 -18.02
N THR A 134 -8.69 -2.56 -18.65
CA THR A 134 -9.87 -3.40 -18.83
C THR A 134 -10.33 -4.04 -17.53
N GLU A 135 -9.42 -4.64 -16.76
CA GLU A 135 -9.70 -5.24 -15.46
C GLU A 135 -10.14 -4.18 -14.45
N PHE A 136 -9.43 -3.05 -14.41
CA PHE A 136 -9.76 -1.97 -13.50
C PHE A 136 -11.14 -1.37 -13.81
N LYS A 137 -11.50 -1.23 -15.09
CA LYS A 137 -12.83 -0.74 -15.47
C LYS A 137 -13.94 -1.68 -15.01
N ALA A 138 -13.81 -2.99 -15.28
CA ALA A 138 -14.83 -3.97 -14.87
C ALA A 138 -15.01 -4.01 -13.34
N TYR A 139 -13.89 -3.94 -12.60
CA TYR A 139 -13.90 -3.83 -11.15
C TYR A 139 -14.57 -2.53 -10.68
N ALA A 140 -14.18 -1.38 -11.23
CA ALA A 140 -14.72 -0.07 -10.86
C ALA A 140 -16.22 0.05 -11.16
N ASP A 141 -16.67 -0.45 -12.32
CA ASP A 141 -18.08 -0.51 -12.68
C ASP A 141 -18.89 -1.36 -11.69
N SER A 142 -18.33 -2.50 -11.26
CA SER A 142 -18.97 -3.39 -10.27
C SER A 142 -19.07 -2.75 -8.89
N VAL A 143 -18.01 -2.07 -8.43
CA VAL A 143 -18.02 -1.31 -7.18
C VAL A 143 -19.04 -0.18 -7.23
N ALA A 144 -19.12 0.57 -8.35
CA ALA A 144 -20.09 1.65 -8.52
C ALA A 144 -21.53 1.13 -8.52
N ALA A 145 -21.80 0.02 -9.22
CA ALA A 145 -23.12 -0.61 -9.24
C ALA A 145 -23.54 -1.12 -7.85
N PHE A 146 -22.60 -1.70 -7.09
CA PHE A 146 -22.82 -2.10 -5.71
C PHE A 146 -23.11 -0.89 -4.81
N ALA A 147 -22.29 0.17 -4.88
CA ALA A 147 -22.46 1.37 -4.07
C ALA A 147 -23.84 2.02 -4.29
N ASN A 148 -24.27 2.17 -5.55
CA ASN A 148 -25.58 2.72 -5.90
C ASN A 148 -26.73 1.87 -5.35
N TRP A 149 -26.60 0.55 -5.43
CA TRP A 149 -27.60 -0.35 -4.85
C TRP A 149 -27.65 -0.21 -3.32
N LEU A 150 -26.50 -0.22 -2.65
CA LEU A 150 -26.41 -0.14 -1.20
C LEU A 150 -26.99 1.19 -0.70
N GLN A 151 -26.71 2.30 -1.39
CA GLN A 151 -27.28 3.61 -1.08
C GLN A 151 -28.81 3.58 -1.10
N SER A 152 -29.41 2.84 -2.03
CA SER A 152 -30.87 2.76 -2.18
C SER A 152 -31.53 1.75 -1.23
N ASN A 153 -30.82 0.69 -0.82
CA ASN A 153 -31.41 -0.46 -0.11
C ASN A 153 -31.01 -0.54 1.36
N SER A 154 -29.87 0.05 1.72
CA SER A 154 -29.39 0.14 3.10
C SER A 154 -28.58 1.42 3.30
N PRO A 155 -29.24 2.60 3.36
CA PRO A 155 -28.56 3.90 3.46
C PRO A 155 -27.63 4.00 4.68
N ASP A 156 -28.00 3.40 5.82
CA ASP A 156 -27.16 3.37 7.02
C ASP A 156 -25.85 2.60 6.77
N MET A 157 -25.93 1.46 6.07
CA MET A 157 -24.75 0.68 5.70
C MET A 157 -23.92 1.42 4.64
N TYR A 158 -24.57 2.08 3.68
CA TYR A 158 -23.89 2.94 2.73
C TYR A 158 -23.10 4.04 3.44
N ASN A 159 -23.71 4.76 4.39
CA ASN A 159 -23.03 5.82 5.15
C ASN A 159 -21.91 5.29 6.06
N LYS A 160 -21.96 4.00 6.44
CA LYS A 160 -20.87 3.35 7.17
C LYS A 160 -19.64 3.06 6.28
N ILE A 161 -19.87 2.65 5.03
CA ILE A 161 -18.80 2.33 4.06
C ILE A 161 -18.30 3.59 3.33
N TRP A 162 -19.22 4.52 3.01
CA TRP A 162 -18.98 5.79 2.31
C TRP A 162 -19.49 7.01 3.09
N PRO A 163 -18.96 7.28 4.30
CA PRO A 163 -19.33 8.49 5.04
C PRO A 163 -19.06 9.76 4.21
N ASP A 164 -20.06 10.63 4.11
CA ASP A 164 -20.03 11.84 3.28
C ASP A 164 -19.62 11.59 1.81
N GLY A 165 -19.89 10.38 1.30
CA GLY A 165 -19.54 9.95 -0.06
C GLY A 165 -18.08 9.50 -0.25
N ASN A 166 -17.27 9.48 0.82
CA ASN A 166 -15.86 9.06 0.76
C ASN A 166 -15.69 7.66 1.31
N PHE A 167 -14.90 6.82 0.63
CA PHE A 167 -14.66 5.45 1.09
C PHE A 167 -13.91 5.44 2.42
N ASN A 168 -14.45 4.74 3.41
CA ASN A 168 -13.84 4.55 4.72
C ASN A 168 -12.91 3.32 4.70
N PHE A 169 -11.59 3.55 4.72
CA PHE A 169 -10.58 2.49 4.69
C PHE A 169 -10.37 1.75 6.03
N SER A 170 -11.37 1.68 6.91
CA SER A 170 -11.23 0.96 8.19
C SER A 170 -11.21 -0.57 8.03
N GLU A 171 -10.59 -1.25 9.00
CA GLU A 171 -10.69 -2.72 9.14
C GLU A 171 -12.15 -3.19 9.21
N GLU A 172 -13.02 -2.43 9.87
CA GLU A 172 -14.44 -2.76 9.94
C GLU A 172 -15.10 -2.74 8.56
N THR A 173 -14.80 -1.74 7.72
CA THR A 173 -15.29 -1.68 6.34
C THR A 173 -14.86 -2.94 5.55
N GLY A 174 -13.60 -3.35 5.68
CA GLY A 174 -13.09 -4.56 5.03
C GLY A 174 -13.81 -5.84 5.47
N LYS A 175 -14.24 -5.92 6.74
CA LYS A 175 -14.99 -7.06 7.29
C LYS A 175 -16.43 -7.13 6.80
N ILE A 176 -17.12 -5.99 6.71
CA ILE A 176 -18.56 -5.96 6.41
C ILE A 176 -18.85 -6.01 4.91
N MET A 177 -18.00 -5.39 4.08
CA MET A 177 -18.26 -5.20 2.66
C MET A 177 -18.46 -6.52 1.88
N PRO A 178 -17.72 -7.62 2.11
CA PRO A 178 -17.97 -8.88 1.41
C PRO A 178 -19.40 -9.40 1.58
N ALA A 179 -19.95 -9.32 2.80
CA ALA A 179 -21.30 -9.79 3.08
C ALA A 179 -22.36 -8.94 2.37
N GLU A 180 -22.17 -7.62 2.32
CA GLU A 180 -23.06 -6.71 1.60
C GLU A 180 -23.00 -6.91 0.08
N VAL A 181 -21.81 -7.17 -0.47
CA VAL A 181 -21.63 -7.52 -1.88
C VAL A 181 -22.36 -8.83 -2.23
N LEU A 182 -22.31 -9.84 -1.35
CA LEU A 182 -23.04 -11.10 -1.58
C LEU A 182 -24.56 -10.88 -1.60
N LYS A 183 -25.10 -10.09 -0.66
CA LYS A 183 -26.54 -9.71 -0.67
C LYS A 183 -26.93 -9.01 -1.98
N TRP A 184 -26.09 -8.09 -2.45
CA TRP A 184 -26.31 -7.40 -3.72
C TRP A 184 -26.38 -8.37 -4.90
N ARG A 185 -25.49 -9.38 -4.91
CA ARG A 185 -25.40 -10.37 -5.99
C ARG A 185 -26.53 -11.38 -6.00
N ASP A 186 -27.05 -11.76 -4.85
CA ASP A 186 -28.14 -12.75 -4.76
C ASP A 186 -29.42 -12.29 -5.47
N ARG A 187 -29.55 -10.99 -5.79
CA ARG A 187 -30.64 -10.43 -6.59
C ARG A 187 -30.59 -10.80 -8.08
N PHE A 188 -29.45 -11.30 -8.55
CA PHE A 188 -29.26 -11.72 -9.95
C PHE A 188 -29.32 -13.25 -10.12
N LYS A 189 -29.57 -13.99 -9.03
CA LYS A 189 -29.84 -15.43 -9.05
C LYS A 189 -31.33 -15.67 -9.14
#